data_AF-A0A1S3WYR9-F1
#
_entry.id   AF-A0A1S3WYR9-F1
#
_cell.length_a   1.000
_cell.length_b   1.000
_cell.length_c   1.000
_cell.angle_alpha   90.00
_cell.angle_beta   90.00
_cell.angle_gamma   90.00
#
_symmetry.space_group_name_H-M   'P 1'
#
loop_
_entity.id
_entity.type
_entity.pdbx_description
1 polymer ?
#
loop_
_entity_poly.entity_id
_entity_poly.type
_entity_poly.pdbx_seq_one_letter_code
_entity_poly.pdbx_strand_id
1 'polypeptide(L)'
;MKTISDPAVTVPKTRKEFIDADCKAIEKNFRAKKILICDIGQDEYNRISACQSPKVIWEALQTSHEGTTQVKQSKIDMLTTEYELFRMKDDESIQDMHTRFTSIINKLHSLGEIIPRNKLVRKILSVLPSS
;
A
#
# COMPACT_ATOMS: atom_id res chain seq x y z
N MET A 1 -19.15 -10.87 23.31
CA MET A 1 -18.03 -10.11 23.91
C MET A 1 -16.74 -10.79 23.49
N LYS A 2 -15.99 -10.20 22.55
CA LYS A 2 -14.66 -10.70 22.15
C LYS A 2 -13.64 -10.09 23.11
N THR A 3 -12.97 -10.94 23.88
CA THR A 3 -11.89 -10.57 24.79
C THR A 3 -10.74 -9.97 23.98
N ILE A 4 -10.35 -8.77 24.38
CA ILE A 4 -9.17 -8.04 23.93
C ILE A 4 -7.97 -8.92 24.29
N SER A 5 -7.26 -9.43 23.28
CA SER A 5 -5.97 -10.07 23.46
C SER A 5 -4.94 -8.98 23.74
N ASP A 6 -4.48 -8.92 24.99
CA ASP A 6 -3.42 -8.01 25.43
C ASP A 6 -2.18 -8.10 24.52
N PRO A 7 -1.51 -6.96 24.23
CA PRO A 7 -0.25 -6.99 23.54
C PRO A 7 0.77 -7.70 24.43
N ALA A 8 1.35 -8.79 23.94
CA ALA A 8 2.41 -9.51 24.63
C ALA A 8 3.57 -8.54 24.90
N VAL A 9 3.66 -8.06 26.15
CA VAL A 9 4.78 -7.30 26.66
C VAL A 9 5.97 -8.25 26.66
N THR A 10 6.83 -8.16 25.64
CA THR A 10 8.09 -8.89 25.60
C THR A 10 9.01 -8.32 26.69
N VAL A 11 9.02 -8.99 27.84
CA VAL A 11 9.99 -8.74 28.91
C VAL A 11 11.40 -8.89 28.32
N PRO A 12 12.32 -7.93 28.53
CA PRO A 12 13.71 -8.07 28.08
C PRO A 12 14.34 -9.31 28.73
N LYS A 13 14.67 -10.33 27.92
CA LYS A 13 15.35 -11.55 28.39
C LYS A 13 16.66 -11.18 29.07
N THR A 14 16.95 -11.85 30.18
CA THR A 14 18.19 -11.61 30.93
C THR A 14 19.39 -12.14 30.13
N ARG A 15 20.57 -11.50 30.20
CA ARG A 15 21.78 -11.90 29.44
C ARG A 15 22.17 -13.39 29.54
N LYS A 16 21.75 -14.06 30.63
CA LYS A 16 22.02 -15.48 30.90
C LYS A 16 21.11 -16.45 30.12
N GLU A 17 20.04 -15.96 29.48
CA GLU A 17 19.05 -16.75 28.74
C GLU A 17 19.22 -16.64 27.22
N PHE A 18 20.25 -15.89 26.77
CA PHE A 18 20.56 -15.72 25.36
C PHE A 18 21.09 -17.02 24.76
N ILE A 19 20.28 -17.64 23.91
CA ILE A 19 20.72 -18.77 23.10
C ILE A 19 21.43 -18.28 21.83
N ASP A 20 22.25 -19.13 21.20
CA ASP A 20 22.97 -18.80 19.96
C ASP A 20 22.05 -18.23 18.86
N ALA A 21 20.80 -18.69 18.81
CA ALA A 21 19.77 -18.17 17.90
C ALA A 21 19.41 -16.69 18.18
N ASP A 22 19.33 -16.27 19.45
CA ASP A 22 19.03 -14.89 19.83
C ASP A 22 20.20 -13.95 19.43
N CYS A 23 21.45 -14.39 19.61
CA CYS A 23 22.64 -13.64 19.17
C CYS A 23 22.65 -13.43 17.65
N LYS A 24 22.38 -14.49 16.87
CA LYS A 24 22.29 -14.42 15.41
C LYS A 24 21.15 -13.52 14.95
N ALA A 25 20.01 -13.51 15.65
CA ALA A 25 18.89 -12.63 15.34
C ALA A 25 19.24 -11.15 15.58
N ILE A 26 19.93 -10.82 16.69
CA ILE A 26 20.41 -9.46 16.95
C ILE A 26 21.36 -9.00 15.85
N GLU A 27 22.32 -9.84 15.46
CA GLU A 27 23.29 -9.48 14.43
C GLU A 27 22.61 -9.19 13.09
N LYS A 28 21.66 -10.04 12.67
CA LYS A 28 20.86 -9.81 11.46
C LYS A 28 20.06 -8.52 11.55
N ASN A 29 19.42 -8.25 12.69
CA ASN A 29 18.66 -7.02 12.89
C ASN A 29 19.56 -5.78 12.81
N PHE A 30 20.74 -5.82 13.43
CA PHE A 30 21.70 -4.71 13.36
C PHE A 30 22.18 -4.46 11.93
N ARG A 31 22.52 -5.52 11.20
CA ARG A 31 22.91 -5.43 9.79
C ARG A 31 21.81 -4.84 8.92
N ALA A 32 20.57 -5.31 9.06
CA ALA A 32 19.43 -4.80 8.31
C ALA A 32 19.15 -3.31 8.63
N LYS A 33 19.21 -2.93 9.92
CA LYS A 33 19.05 -1.53 10.33
C LYS A 33 20.12 -0.63 9.73
N LYS A 34 21.38 -1.09 9.74
CA LYS A 34 22.49 -0.35 9.14
C LYS A 34 22.28 -0.10 7.65
N ILE A 35 21.90 -1.13 6.89
CA ILE A 35 21.62 -1.00 5.45
C ILE A 35 20.51 0.03 5.22
N LEU A 36 19.38 -0.10 5.91
CA LEU A 36 18.24 0.82 5.76
C LEU A 36 18.58 2.27 6.09
N ILE A 37 19.46 2.52 7.07
CA ILE A 37 19.86 3.88 7.48
C ILE A 37 20.91 4.48 6.54
N CYS A 38 21.83 3.68 5.99
CA CYS A 38 22.89 4.18 5.12
C CYS A 38 22.35 4.66 3.76
N ASP A 39 21.24 4.10 3.30
CA ASP A 39 20.70 4.36 1.95
C ASP A 39 19.66 5.50 1.91
N ILE A 40 19.28 6.07 3.06
CA ILE A 40 18.25 7.12 3.16
C ILE A 40 18.85 8.51 3.39
N GLY A 41 18.18 9.53 2.87
CA GLY A 41 18.53 10.94 3.11
C GLY A 41 18.23 11.40 4.54
N GLN A 42 18.77 12.57 4.90
CA GLN A 42 18.62 13.15 6.24
C GLN A 42 17.15 13.37 6.64
N ASP A 43 16.29 13.77 5.71
CA ASP A 43 14.88 14.03 5.96
C ASP A 43 14.11 12.74 6.32
N GLU A 44 14.34 11.66 5.57
CA GLU A 44 13.74 10.35 5.87
C GLU A 44 14.31 9.77 7.17
N TYR A 45 15.61 9.94 7.43
CA TYR A 45 16.23 9.54 8.70
C TYR A 45 15.57 10.22 9.90
N ASN A 46 15.31 11.53 9.81
CA ASN A 46 14.65 12.27 10.90
C ASN A 46 13.28 11.65 11.24
N ARG A 47 12.53 11.19 10.23
CA ARG A 47 11.21 10.54 10.39
C ARG A 47 11.29 9.16 11.04
N ILE A 48 12.34 8.40 10.77
CA ILE A 48 12.52 7.03 11.30
C ILE A 48 13.48 6.94 12.50
N SER A 49 14.02 8.07 12.98
CA SER A 49 15.08 8.12 13.99
C SER A 49 14.72 7.42 15.31
N ALA A 50 13.43 7.43 15.68
CA ALA A 50 12.91 6.76 16.87
C ALA A 50 12.68 5.24 16.69
N CYS A 51 12.73 4.72 15.46
CA CYS A 51 12.41 3.33 15.15
C CYS A 51 13.52 2.38 15.64
N GLN A 52 13.11 1.40 16.46
CA GLN A 52 14.06 0.50 17.13
C GLN A 52 14.41 -0.75 16.32
N SER A 53 13.53 -1.22 15.44
CA SER A 53 13.73 -2.43 14.63
C SER A 53 13.77 -2.13 13.13
N PRO A 54 14.50 -2.92 12.33
CA PRO A 54 14.49 -2.81 10.86
C PRO A 54 13.08 -2.92 10.28
N LYS A 55 12.23 -3.76 10.88
CA LYS A 55 10.83 -3.93 10.46
C LYS A 55 10.06 -2.63 10.60
N VAL A 56 10.16 -1.97 11.76
CA VAL A 56 9.45 -0.70 12.01
C VAL A 56 9.99 0.41 11.10
N ILE A 57 11.29 0.43 10.82
CA ILE A 57 11.88 1.35 9.85
C ILE A 57 11.28 1.12 8.45
N TRP A 58 11.26 -0.14 7.99
CA TRP A 58 10.70 -0.51 6.70
C TRP A 58 9.22 -0.15 6.58
N GLU A 59 8.41 -0.45 7.60
CA GLU A 59 6.98 -0.11 7.63
C GLU A 59 6.76 1.41 7.62
N ALA A 60 7.61 2.19 8.31
CA ALA A 60 7.54 3.65 8.30
C ALA A 60 7.90 4.24 6.93
N LEU A 61 8.94 3.71 6.29
CA LEU A 61 9.33 4.10 4.92
C LEU A 61 8.24 3.75 3.92
N GLN A 62 7.68 2.55 4.00
CA GLN A 62 6.56 2.13 3.15
C GLN A 62 5.37 3.06 3.35
N THR A 63 5.05 3.40 4.61
CA THR A 63 3.95 4.33 4.93
C THR A 63 4.21 5.75 4.44
N SER A 64 5.45 6.25 4.50
CA SER A 64 5.78 7.62 4.08
C SER A 64 5.75 7.80 2.57
N HIS A 65 6.14 6.77 1.81
CA HIS A 65 6.23 6.84 0.35
C HIS A 65 5.01 6.28 -0.39
N GLU A 66 4.43 5.16 0.09
CA GLU A 66 3.29 4.51 -0.55
C GLU A 66 1.95 4.83 0.13
N GLY A 67 1.99 5.42 1.33
CA GLY A 67 0.83 5.61 2.19
C GLY A 67 0.52 4.36 3.03
N THR A 68 -0.49 4.46 3.90
CA THR A 68 -0.95 3.29 4.67
C THR A 68 -1.79 2.35 3.80
N THR A 69 -1.89 1.08 4.20
CA THR A 69 -2.83 0.12 3.58
C THR A 69 -4.26 0.67 3.53
N GLN A 70 -4.67 1.44 4.55
CA GLN A 70 -5.99 2.06 4.62
C GLN A 70 -6.16 3.16 3.56
N VAL A 71 -5.14 4.00 3.34
CA VAL A 71 -5.16 5.02 2.27
C VAL A 71 -5.19 4.34 0.90
N LYS A 72 -4.41 3.27 0.70
CA LYS A 72 -4.44 2.47 -0.52
C LYS A 72 -5.84 1.91 -0.78
N GLN A 73 -6.45 1.28 0.22
CA GLN A 73 -7.80 0.73 0.11
C GLN A 73 -8.84 1.81 -0.19
N SER A 74 -8.79 2.94 0.52
CA SER A 74 -9.71 4.06 0.28
C SER A 74 -9.61 4.58 -1.17
N LYS A 75 -8.40 4.61 -1.75
CA LYS A 75 -8.19 5.00 -3.14
C LYS A 75 -8.76 3.97 -4.12
N ILE A 76 -8.61 2.67 -3.82
CA ILE A 76 -9.24 1.58 -4.57
C ILE A 76 -10.77 1.73 -4.55
N ASP A 77 -11.35 1.94 -3.38
CA ASP A 77 -12.81 2.05 -3.21
C ASP A 77 -13.37 3.26 -3.99
N MET A 78 -12.67 4.39 -3.92
CA MET A 78 -13.02 5.60 -4.68
C MET A 78 -12.98 5.37 -6.19
N LEU A 79 -11.89 4.76 -6.71
CA LEU A 79 -11.76 4.46 -8.14
C LEU A 79 -12.74 3.39 -8.62
N THR A 80 -13.06 2.42 -7.76
CA THR A 80 -14.07 1.39 -8.04
C THR A 80 -15.44 2.02 -8.17
N THR A 81 -15.78 2.94 -7.25
CA THR A 81 -17.01 3.72 -7.33
C THR A 81 -17.06 4.58 -8.60
N GLU A 82 -15.95 5.25 -8.94
CA GLU A 82 -15.84 6.04 -10.18
C GLU A 82 -16.04 5.16 -11.42
N TYR A 83 -15.46 3.96 -11.45
CA TYR A 83 -15.66 2.98 -12.51
C TYR A 83 -17.12 2.51 -12.58
N GLU A 84 -17.75 2.16 -11.46
CA GLU A 84 -19.14 1.68 -11.42
C GLU A 84 -20.14 2.75 -11.86
N LEU A 85 -19.92 3.99 -11.45
CA LEU A 85 -20.74 5.15 -11.82
C LEU A 85 -20.34 5.76 -13.17
N PHE A 86 -19.29 5.26 -13.81
CA PHE A 86 -18.79 5.79 -15.07
C PHE A 86 -19.90 5.81 -16.13
N ARG A 87 -20.04 6.98 -16.77
CA ARG A 87 -20.94 7.24 -17.90
C ARG A 87 -20.27 8.23 -18.84
N MET A 88 -20.65 8.16 -20.12
CA MET A 88 -20.33 9.20 -21.08
C MET A 88 -21.08 10.48 -20.69
N LYS A 89 -20.41 11.63 -20.77
CA LYS A 89 -21.00 12.97 -20.60
C LYS A 89 -21.58 13.48 -21.92
N ASP A 90 -22.53 14.41 -21.82
CA ASP A 90 -23.19 14.98 -23.00
C ASP A 90 -22.25 15.84 -23.87
N ASP A 91 -21.22 16.43 -23.26
CA ASP A 91 -20.28 17.36 -23.88
C ASP A 91 -18.90 16.75 -24.20
N GLU A 92 -18.72 15.44 -24.02
CA GLU A 92 -17.44 14.77 -24.27
C GLU A 92 -17.44 13.96 -25.56
N SER A 93 -16.29 13.89 -26.24
CA SER A 93 -16.13 12.98 -27.38
C SER A 93 -15.95 11.54 -26.92
N ILE A 94 -16.18 10.58 -27.81
CA ILE A 94 -15.91 9.16 -27.53
C ILE A 94 -14.44 8.93 -27.15
N GLN A 95 -13.51 9.70 -27.75
CA GLN A 95 -12.08 9.60 -27.44
C GLN A 95 -11.76 10.13 -26.03
N ASP A 96 -12.39 11.23 -25.62
CA ASP A 96 -12.24 11.79 -24.28
C ASP A 96 -12.80 10.84 -23.22
N MET A 97 -13.99 10.29 -23.48
CA MET A 97 -14.61 9.26 -22.64
C MET A 97 -13.70 8.04 -22.51
N HIS A 98 -13.18 7.51 -23.61
CA HIS A 98 -12.29 6.34 -23.60
C HIS A 98 -10.99 6.63 -22.82
N THR A 99 -10.44 7.83 -22.94
CA THR A 99 -9.24 8.27 -22.21
C THR A 99 -9.51 8.31 -20.71
N ARG A 100 -10.64 8.89 -20.28
CA ARG A 100 -11.08 8.90 -18.88
C ARG A 100 -11.27 7.48 -18.34
N PHE A 101 -11.97 6.63 -19.09
CA PHE A 101 -12.18 5.23 -18.73
C PHE A 101 -10.85 4.50 -18.53
N THR A 102 -9.94 4.59 -19.50
CA THR A 102 -8.63 3.95 -19.45
C THR A 102 -7.78 4.47 -18.29
N SER A 103 -7.86 5.77 -17.96
CA SER A 103 -7.19 6.37 -16.81
C SER A 103 -7.62 5.71 -15.49
N ILE A 104 -8.92 5.47 -15.30
CA ILE A 104 -9.44 4.79 -14.10
C ILE A 104 -8.91 3.35 -14.03
N ILE A 105 -8.96 2.61 -15.14
CA ILE A 105 -8.49 1.22 -15.21
C ILE A 105 -6.99 1.12 -14.91
N ASN A 106 -6.18 2.02 -15.48
CA ASN A 106 -4.74 2.03 -15.26
C ASN A 106 -4.38 2.35 -13.81
N LYS A 107 -5.12 3.28 -13.17
CA LYS A 107 -4.95 3.59 -11.75
C LYS A 107 -5.30 2.38 -10.88
N LEU A 108 -6.43 1.72 -11.12
CA LEU A 108 -6.80 0.48 -10.41
C LEU A 108 -5.73 -0.61 -10.60
N HIS A 109 -5.28 -0.82 -11.82
CA HIS A 109 -4.23 -1.80 -12.14
C HIS A 109 -2.92 -1.49 -11.38
N SER A 110 -2.51 -0.22 -11.31
CA SER A 110 -1.32 0.20 -10.55
C SER A 110 -1.42 -0.07 -9.04
N LEU A 111 -2.64 -0.19 -8.51
CA LEU A 111 -2.90 -0.50 -7.10
C LEU A 111 -3.06 -2.01 -6.85
N GLY A 112 -3.02 -2.82 -7.91
CA GLY A 112 -3.17 -4.27 -7.86
C GLY A 112 -4.58 -4.78 -8.20
N GLU A 113 -5.51 -3.90 -8.55
CA GLU A 113 -6.89 -4.26 -8.91
C GLU A 113 -7.04 -4.45 -10.41
N ILE A 114 -7.20 -5.71 -10.83
CA ILE A 114 -7.27 -6.08 -12.25
C ILE A 114 -8.73 -6.41 -12.62
N ILE A 115 -9.33 -5.58 -13.46
CA ILE A 115 -10.66 -5.83 -14.00
C ILE A 115 -10.54 -6.69 -15.28
N PRO A 116 -11.22 -7.85 -15.36
CA PRO A 116 -11.22 -8.70 -16.55
C PRO A 116 -11.70 -7.96 -17.81
N ARG A 117 -11.02 -8.22 -18.94
CA ARG A 117 -11.31 -7.56 -20.24
C ARG A 117 -12.77 -7.62 -20.64
N ASN A 118 -13.45 -8.75 -20.43
CA ASN A 118 -14.87 -8.92 -20.75
C ASN A 118 -15.79 -8.04 -19.88
N LYS A 119 -15.40 -7.69 -18.65
CA LYS A 119 -16.13 -6.70 -17.83
C LYS A 119 -15.92 -5.29 -18.37
N LEU A 120 -14.67 -4.96 -18.74
CA LEU A 120 -14.34 -3.65 -19.32
C LEU A 120 -15.10 -3.38 -20.62
N VAL A 121 -15.11 -4.34 -21.54
CA VAL A 121 -15.84 -4.23 -22.82
C VAL A 121 -17.34 -4.07 -22.58
N ARG A 122 -17.94 -4.88 -21.71
CA ARG A 122 -19.37 -4.74 -21.37
C ARG A 122 -19.68 -3.37 -20.76
N LYS A 123 -18.81 -2.88 -19.88
CA LYS A 123 -18.98 -1.56 -19.26
C LYS A 123 -18.92 -0.44 -20.30
N ILE A 124 -17.95 -0.47 -21.21
CA ILE A 124 -17.82 0.55 -22.25
C ILE A 124 -19.02 0.55 -23.20
N LEU A 125 -19.49 -0.63 -23.62
CA LEU A 125 -20.67 -0.76 -24.48
C LEU A 125 -21.95 -0.25 -23.80
N SER A 126 -22.04 -0.39 -22.47
CA SER A 126 -23.21 0.07 -21.70
C SER A 126 -23.30 1.59 -21.52
N VAL A 127 -22.21 2.33 -21.80
CA VAL A 127 -22.15 3.79 -21.60
C VAL A 127 -22.07 4.57 -22.91
N LEU A 128 -21.92 3.88 -24.04
CA LEU A 128 -21.92 4.51 -25.35
C LEU A 128 -23.35 4.91 -25.76
N PRO A 129 -23.52 6.00 -26.54
CA PRO A 129 -24.82 6.38 -27.06
C PRO A 129 -25.38 5.28 -27.96
N SER A 130 -26.67 5.01 -27.83
CA SER A 130 -27.41 4.20 -28.80
C SER A 130 -27.29 4.85 -30.18
N SER A 131 -26.86 4.09 -31.19
CA SER A 131 -26.87 4.54 -32.59
C SER A 131 -28.28 4.76 -33.12
#